data_AF-A0A431HT52-F1
#
_entry.id   AF-A0A431HT52-F1
#
_cell.length_a   1.000
_cell.length_b   1.000
_cell.length_c   1.000
_cell.angle_alpha   90.00
_cell.angle_beta   90.00
_cell.angle_gamma   90.00
#
_symmetry.space_group_name_H-M   'P 1'
#
loop_
_entity.id
_entity.type
_entity.pdbx_description
1 polymer ?
#
loop_
_entity_poly.entity_id
_entity_poly.type
_entity_poly.pdbx_seq_one_letter_code
_entity_poly.pdbx_strand_id
1 'polypeptide(L)'
;LEALNTDLVCDAINTAMRELFLQIVYGRSQTAFSEGGLPIGAGLEDLGKGLRSQIGTMYGTVAKGPRYMELAEGYVTRVALDDGSEIIGYEFVHLGKMMESIKKGVDANDALKKATGTYGRFADATRYIDPRAE
;
A
#
# COMPACT_ATOMS: atom_id res chain seq x y z
N LEU A 1 -12.93 -10.33 33.54
CA LEU A 1 -14.15 -9.85 32.85
C LEU A 1 -15.32 -9.70 33.82
N GLU A 2 -15.51 -10.63 34.77
CA GLU A 2 -16.67 -10.65 35.69
C GLU A 2 -16.64 -9.63 36.85
N ALA A 3 -15.60 -8.79 36.94
CA ALA A 3 -15.43 -7.76 37.97
C ALA A 3 -15.05 -6.39 37.39
N LEU A 4 -15.33 -6.14 36.10
CA LEU A 4 -15.18 -4.80 35.56
C LEU A 4 -16.38 -3.95 35.95
N ASN A 5 -16.11 -2.73 36.45
CA ASN A 5 -17.14 -1.73 36.70
C ASN A 5 -17.88 -1.44 35.38
N THR A 6 -19.17 -1.78 35.33
CA THR A 6 -20.00 -1.75 34.12
C THR A 6 -20.07 -0.37 33.49
N ASP A 7 -20.02 0.71 34.28
CA ASP A 7 -20.05 2.08 33.75
C ASP A 7 -18.78 2.41 32.96
N LEU A 8 -17.61 2.05 33.50
CA LEU A 8 -16.34 2.29 32.82
C LEU A 8 -16.22 1.50 31.51
N VAL A 9 -16.83 0.31 31.46
CA VAL A 9 -16.87 -0.50 30.24
C VAL A 9 -17.80 0.11 29.20
N CYS A 10 -18.98 0.56 29.61
CA CYS A 10 -19.93 1.22 28.71
C CYS A 10 -19.35 2.51 28.13
N ASP A 11 -18.68 3.34 28.94
CA ASP A 11 -18.02 4.56 28.46
C ASP A 11 -16.88 4.26 27.49
N ALA A 12 -16.02 3.29 27.83
CA ALA A 12 -14.92 2.89 26.95
C ALA A 12 -15.42 2.36 25.60
N ILE A 13 -16.49 1.56 25.60
CA ILE A 13 -17.12 1.06 24.37
C ILE A 13 -17.73 2.22 23.57
N ASN A 14 -18.44 3.14 24.22
CA ASN A 14 -19.04 4.29 23.55
C ASN A 14 -17.98 5.19 22.90
N THR A 15 -16.88 5.47 23.60
CA THR A 15 -15.75 6.21 23.02
C THR A 15 -15.13 5.44 21.85
N ALA A 16 -14.84 4.14 22.02
CA ALA A 16 -14.24 3.34 20.96
C ALA A 16 -15.12 3.24 19.71
N MET A 17 -16.44 3.05 19.90
CA MET A 17 -17.41 2.99 18.80
C MET A 17 -17.55 4.33 18.09
N ARG A 18 -17.53 5.45 18.83
CA ARG A 18 -17.52 6.80 18.25
C ARG A 18 -16.26 7.02 17.41
N GLU A 19 -15.08 6.69 17.93
CA GLU A 19 -13.81 6.85 17.21
C GLU A 19 -13.75 5.96 15.97
N LEU A 20 -14.20 4.70 16.06
CA LEU A 20 -14.30 3.80 14.91
C LEU A 20 -15.26 4.33 13.84
N PHE A 21 -16.43 4.82 14.25
CA PHE A 21 -17.40 5.40 13.34
C PHE A 21 -16.83 6.63 12.61
N LEU A 22 -16.14 7.50 13.33
CA LEU A 22 -15.51 8.67 12.75
C LEU A 22 -14.35 8.30 11.79
N GLN A 23 -13.58 7.25 12.09
CA GLN A 23 -12.60 6.71 11.15
C GLN A 23 -13.25 6.15 9.88
N ILE A 24 -14.43 5.52 9.98
CA ILE A 24 -15.15 5.01 8.80
C ILE A 24 -15.71 6.16 7.95
N VAL A 25 -16.32 7.16 8.61
CA VAL A 25 -17.01 8.27 7.93
C VAL A 25 -16.03 9.31 7.40
N TYR A 26 -15.03 9.69 8.19
CA TYR A 26 -14.08 10.75 7.88
C TYR A 26 -12.67 10.27 7.58
N GLY A 27 -12.30 9.02 7.89
CA GLY A 27 -10.97 8.49 7.57
C GLY A 27 -10.69 8.37 6.07
N ARG A 28 -11.69 8.61 5.22
CA ARG A 28 -11.54 8.75 3.76
C ARG A 28 -11.41 10.20 3.28
N SER A 29 -11.83 11.19 4.07
CA SER A 29 -11.63 12.62 3.79
C SER A 29 -10.47 13.14 4.63
N GLN A 30 -9.34 13.33 3.94
CA GLN A 30 -8.05 13.72 4.49
C GLN A 30 -8.18 14.93 5.42
N THR A 31 -7.61 14.80 6.64
CA THR A 31 -7.69 15.64 7.88
C THR A 31 -8.64 15.22 8.97
N ALA A 32 -9.66 14.41 8.67
CA ALA A 32 -10.70 13.74 9.48
C ALA A 32 -11.26 14.33 10.81
N PHE A 33 -10.52 15.16 11.55
CA PHE A 33 -10.93 15.83 12.80
C PHE A 33 -10.45 17.29 12.90
N SER A 34 -9.98 17.91 11.81
CA SER A 34 -9.33 19.23 11.87
C SER A 34 -10.31 20.40 11.71
N GLU A 35 -10.59 21.13 12.80
CA GLU A 35 -10.98 22.55 12.70
C GLU A 35 -9.73 23.36 12.30
N GLY A 36 -9.68 23.77 11.03
CA GLY A 36 -8.51 24.44 10.43
C GLY A 36 -8.14 23.94 9.03
N GLY A 37 -8.80 22.88 8.54
CA GLY A 37 -8.63 22.37 7.18
C GLY A 37 -7.27 21.70 6.92
N LEU A 38 -7.02 21.38 5.65
CA LEU A 38 -5.76 20.80 5.18
C LEU A 38 -4.64 21.84 5.22
N PRO A 39 -3.50 21.57 5.89
CA PRO A 39 -2.32 22.42 5.76
C PRO A 39 -1.89 22.49 4.29
N ILE A 40 -1.77 23.71 3.76
CA ILE A 40 -1.32 23.94 2.38
C ILE A 40 0.09 23.34 2.24
N GLY A 41 0.23 22.32 1.39
CA GLY A 41 1.48 21.56 1.18
C GLY A 41 1.46 20.12 1.69
N ALA A 42 0.39 19.66 2.34
CA ALA A 42 0.23 18.29 2.84
C ALA A 42 -0.23 17.26 1.79
N GLY A 43 -0.03 17.50 0.48
CA GLY A 43 -0.43 16.57 -0.58
C GLY A 43 0.21 15.16 -0.50
N LEU A 44 1.21 14.99 0.37
CA LEU A 44 1.82 13.70 0.71
C LEU A 44 1.00 12.88 1.73
N GLU A 45 0.25 13.52 2.63
CA GLU A 45 -0.72 12.80 3.48
C GLU A 45 -1.88 12.27 2.65
N ASP A 46 -2.26 13.01 1.61
CA ASP A 46 -3.34 12.65 0.70
C ASP A 46 -3.03 11.41 -0.17
N LEU A 47 -1.75 11.21 -0.50
CA LEU A 47 -1.28 10.04 -1.24
C LEU A 47 -0.76 8.93 -0.31
N GLY A 48 -1.16 8.91 0.97
CA GLY A 48 -0.83 7.79 1.86
C GLY A 48 0.64 7.72 2.28
N LYS A 49 1.29 8.85 2.56
CA LYS A 49 2.63 8.93 3.19
C LYS A 49 3.71 8.17 2.42
N GLY A 50 3.83 8.47 1.13
CA GLY A 50 4.92 7.97 0.27
C GLY A 50 4.48 7.07 -0.88
N LEU A 51 3.17 6.90 -1.12
CA LEU A 51 2.71 6.45 -2.44
C LEU A 51 2.81 7.62 -3.41
N ARG A 52 3.23 7.33 -4.64
CA ARG A 52 3.43 8.37 -5.66
C ARG A 52 2.28 8.49 -6.65
N SER A 53 1.46 7.45 -6.72
CA SER A 53 0.33 7.31 -7.64
C SER A 53 -0.65 6.28 -7.07
N GLN A 54 -1.94 6.62 -7.02
CA GLN A 54 -3.01 5.62 -6.78
C GLN A 54 -3.52 5.02 -8.10
N ILE A 55 -2.96 5.42 -9.24
CA ILE A 55 -3.33 4.92 -10.56
C ILE A 55 -2.39 3.77 -10.92
N GLY A 56 -2.97 2.59 -11.14
CA GLY A 56 -2.25 1.42 -11.64
C GLY A 56 -2.15 1.43 -13.16
N THR A 57 -0.99 1.03 -13.68
CA THR A 57 -0.79 0.73 -15.11
C THR A 57 -0.70 -0.76 -15.29
N MET A 58 -1.65 -1.32 -16.03
CA MET A 58 -1.69 -2.73 -16.41
C MET A 58 -2.08 -2.85 -17.87
N TYR A 59 -1.55 -3.87 -18.55
CA TYR A 59 -1.95 -4.20 -19.90
C TYR A 59 -1.99 -5.71 -20.06
N GLY A 60 -2.60 -6.20 -21.13
CA GLY A 60 -2.58 -7.63 -21.44
C GLY A 60 -2.74 -7.86 -22.92
N THR A 61 -2.17 -8.97 -23.39
CA THR A 61 -2.38 -9.43 -24.78
C THR A 61 -2.81 -10.87 -24.77
N VAL A 62 -3.47 -11.33 -25.84
CA VAL A 62 -3.85 -12.74 -25.98
C VAL A 62 -2.61 -13.65 -25.97
N ALA A 63 -1.51 -13.20 -26.56
CA ALA A 63 -0.28 -13.99 -26.65
C ALA A 63 0.51 -14.08 -25.34
N LYS A 64 0.47 -13.03 -24.51
CA LYS A 64 1.33 -12.91 -23.32
C LYS A 64 0.55 -12.97 -22.00
N GLY A 65 -0.76 -12.78 -22.02
CA GLY A 65 -1.59 -12.63 -20.84
C GLY A 65 -1.47 -11.24 -20.20
N PRO A 66 -2.00 -11.06 -18.98
CA PRO A 66 -1.93 -9.80 -18.23
C PRO A 66 -0.52 -9.47 -17.73
N ARG A 67 -0.25 -8.18 -17.56
CA ARG A 67 1.03 -7.60 -17.15
C ARG A 67 0.79 -6.43 -16.21
N TYR A 68 1.33 -6.52 -15.00
CA TYR A 68 1.27 -5.45 -14.01
C TYR A 68 2.54 -4.64 -14.10
N MET A 69 2.42 -3.36 -14.46
CA MET A 69 3.57 -2.47 -14.62
C MET A 69 3.76 -1.62 -13.37
N GLU A 70 2.67 -1.04 -12.90
CA GLU A 70 2.65 -0.19 -11.71
C GLU A 70 1.32 -0.37 -11.00
N LEU A 71 1.35 -0.54 -9.69
CA LEU A 71 0.18 -0.65 -8.83
C LEU A 71 0.24 0.43 -7.74
N ALA A 72 -0.77 0.49 -6.88
CA ALA A 72 -0.85 1.52 -5.84
C ALA A 72 0.38 1.51 -4.92
N GLU A 73 0.93 0.32 -4.67
CA GLU A 73 2.16 0.12 -3.90
C GLU A 73 3.38 0.66 -4.64
N GLY A 74 3.48 0.45 -5.95
CA GLY A 74 4.54 1.04 -6.76
C GLY A 74 4.90 0.24 -8.00
N TYR A 75 6.16 0.40 -8.41
CA TYR A 75 6.67 -0.14 -9.66
C TYR A 75 6.86 -1.64 -9.55
N VAL A 76 6.12 -2.41 -10.34
CA VAL A 76 6.21 -3.87 -10.34
C VAL A 76 7.46 -4.30 -11.11
N THR A 77 8.33 -5.07 -10.45
CA THR A 77 9.58 -5.59 -11.02
C THR A 77 9.40 -7.00 -11.57
N ARG A 78 8.63 -7.84 -10.87
CA ARG A 78 8.40 -9.24 -11.26
C ARG A 78 6.97 -9.65 -10.97
N VAL A 79 6.42 -10.48 -11.84
CA VAL A 79 5.11 -11.13 -11.64
C VAL A 79 5.33 -12.61 -11.38
N ALA A 80 4.69 -13.14 -10.33
CA ALA A 80 4.73 -14.54 -9.96
C ALA A 80 3.60 -15.30 -10.64
N LEU A 81 3.94 -16.40 -11.31
CA LEU A 81 3.02 -17.31 -11.98
C LEU A 81 3.03 -18.68 -11.32
N ASP A 82 1.86 -19.33 -11.27
CA ASP A 82 1.73 -20.73 -10.91
C ASP A 82 1.93 -21.69 -12.12
N ASP A 83 1.67 -22.98 -11.90
CA ASP A 83 1.77 -24.03 -12.90
C ASP A 83 0.75 -23.85 -14.05
N GLY A 84 -0.39 -23.23 -13.77
CA GLY A 84 -1.40 -22.81 -14.74
C GLY A 84 -1.05 -21.54 -15.51
N SER A 85 0.10 -20.91 -15.25
CA SER A 85 0.44 -19.58 -15.75
C SER A 85 -0.52 -18.47 -15.31
N GLU A 86 -1.21 -18.65 -14.18
CA GLU A 86 -2.04 -17.64 -13.56
C GLU A 86 -1.19 -16.75 -12.65
N ILE A 87 -1.52 -15.45 -12.59
CA ILE A 87 -0.81 -14.52 -11.73
C ILE A 87 -1.24 -14.72 -10.28
N ILE A 88 -0.30 -15.13 -9.43
CA ILE A 88 -0.55 -15.42 -8.01
C ILE A 88 0.06 -14.38 -7.06
N GLY A 89 0.92 -13.50 -7.57
CA GLY A 89 1.59 -12.45 -6.80
C GLY A 89 2.50 -11.59 -7.66
N TYR A 90 3.12 -10.60 -7.03
CA TYR A 90 4.09 -9.72 -7.70
C TYR A 90 5.06 -9.09 -6.69
N GLU A 91 6.24 -8.72 -7.18
CA GLU A 91 7.24 -7.92 -6.47
C GLU A 91 7.17 -6.48 -6.99
N PHE A 92 7.29 -5.53 -6.08
CA PHE A 92 7.22 -4.12 -6.40
C PHE A 92 8.22 -3.30 -5.59
N VAL A 93 8.52 -2.11 -6.09
CA VAL A 93 9.34 -1.11 -5.41
C VAL A 93 8.47 0.10 -5.08
N HIS A 94 8.39 0.44 -3.80
CA HIS A 94 7.80 1.69 -3.32
C HIS A 94 8.69 2.88 -3.69
N LEU A 95 8.56 3.39 -4.91
CA LEU A 95 9.44 4.44 -5.43
C LEU A 95 9.42 5.74 -4.60
N GLY A 96 8.27 6.12 -4.02
CA GLY A 96 8.22 7.29 -3.12
C GLY A 96 9.08 7.09 -1.86
N LYS A 97 8.94 5.94 -1.18
CA LYS A 97 9.76 5.57 0.00
C LYS A 97 11.25 5.42 -0.34
N MET A 98 11.56 4.88 -1.52
CA MET A 98 12.93 4.76 -2.02
C MET A 98 13.56 6.15 -2.19
N MET A 99 12.90 7.06 -2.90
CA MET A 99 13.41 8.41 -3.14
C MET A 99 13.52 9.23 -1.84
N GLU A 100 12.57 9.06 -0.91
CA GLU A 100 12.67 9.69 0.41
C GLU A 100 13.89 9.18 1.20
N SER A 101 14.16 7.88 1.14
CA SER A 101 15.33 7.27 1.79
C SER A 101 16.64 7.78 1.19
N ILE A 102 16.71 7.88 -0.14
CA ILE A 102 17.86 8.45 -0.85
C ILE A 102 18.07 9.92 -0.45
N LYS A 103 16.99 10.72 -0.38
CA LYS A 103 17.06 12.12 0.07
C LYS A 103 17.59 12.25 1.51
N LYS A 104 17.35 11.26 2.36
CA LYS A 104 17.89 11.17 3.73
C LYS A 104 19.34 10.64 3.79
N GLY A 105 19.97 10.38 2.65
CA GLY A 105 21.38 9.97 2.55
C GLY A 105 21.62 8.46 2.58
N VAL A 106 20.58 7.62 2.44
CA VAL A 106 20.75 6.17 2.28
C VAL A 106 21.28 5.87 0.88
N ASP A 107 22.23 4.94 0.75
CA ASP A 107 22.70 4.46 -0.55
C ASP A 107 21.53 3.96 -1.41
N ALA A 108 21.60 4.19 -2.72
CA ALA A 108 20.51 3.86 -3.64
C ALA A 108 20.17 2.37 -3.66
N ASN A 109 21.16 1.48 -3.53
CA ASN A 109 20.90 0.04 -3.54
C ASN A 109 20.24 -0.42 -2.24
N ASP A 110 20.65 0.16 -1.10
CA ASP A 110 20.05 -0.14 0.19
C ASP A 110 18.63 0.43 0.29
N ALA A 111 18.41 1.63 -0.27
CA ALA A 111 17.08 2.22 -0.37
C ALA A 111 16.15 1.38 -1.25
N LEU A 112 16.64 0.88 -2.39
CA LEU A 112 15.90 -0.02 -3.27
C LEU A 112 15.48 -1.29 -2.54
N LYS A 113 16.41 -1.99 -1.88
CA LYS A 113 16.13 -3.21 -1.12
C LYS A 113 15.09 -2.97 -0.02
N LYS A 114 15.24 -1.88 0.74
CA LYS A 114 14.29 -1.52 1.83
C LYS A 114 12.90 -1.14 1.32
N ALA A 115 12.82 -0.60 0.10
CA ALA A 115 11.56 -0.21 -0.53
C ALA A 115 10.93 -1.33 -1.37
N THR A 116 11.62 -2.46 -1.54
CA THR A 116 11.12 -3.62 -2.29
C THR A 116 10.22 -4.46 -1.38
N GLY A 117 9.06 -4.85 -1.90
CA GLY A 117 8.10 -5.71 -1.23
C GLY A 117 7.46 -6.69 -2.20
N THR A 118 6.74 -7.65 -1.65
CA THR A 118 6.02 -8.68 -2.40
C THR A 118 4.58 -8.75 -1.94
N TYR A 119 3.68 -9.05 -2.87
CA TYR A 119 2.25 -9.23 -2.59
C TYR A 119 1.75 -10.57 -3.13
N GLY A 120 0.73 -11.13 -2.47
CA GLY A 120 0.13 -12.42 -2.83
C GLY A 120 1.03 -13.61 -2.50
N ARG A 121 0.84 -14.71 -3.22
CA ARG A 121 1.64 -15.95 -3.08
C ARG A 121 2.93 -15.86 -3.89
N PHE A 122 3.64 -14.74 -3.77
CA PHE A 122 4.83 -14.50 -4.58
C PHE A 122 5.89 -15.59 -4.38
N ALA A 123 6.10 -16.06 -3.14
CA ALA A 123 7.08 -17.10 -2.83
C ALA A 123 6.73 -18.50 -3.40
N ASP A 124 5.44 -18.74 -3.68
CA ASP A 124 4.95 -20.05 -4.17
C ASP A 124 4.99 -20.13 -5.71
N ALA A 125 5.61 -19.15 -6.38
CA ALA A 125 5.65 -19.10 -7.84
C ALA A 125 6.49 -20.23 -8.42
N THR A 126 5.95 -20.91 -9.41
CA THR A 126 6.69 -21.82 -10.28
C THR A 126 7.56 -21.06 -11.28
N ARG A 127 7.15 -19.84 -11.65
CA ARG A 127 7.91 -18.96 -12.57
C ARG A 127 7.73 -17.49 -12.20
N TYR A 128 8.79 -16.71 -12.39
CA TYR A 128 8.75 -15.26 -12.34
C TYR A 128 9.01 -14.68 -13.72
N ILE A 129 8.25 -13.65 -14.08
CA ILE A 129 8.38 -12.95 -15.36
C ILE A 129 8.63 -11.46 -15.13
N ASP A 130 9.42 -10.84 -15.99
CA ASP A 130 9.49 -9.37 -16.06
C ASP A 130 8.33 -8.88 -16.92
N PRO A 131 7.42 -8.06 -16.37
CA PRO A 131 6.24 -7.60 -17.12
C PRO A 131 6.57 -6.73 -18.35
N ARG A 132 7.82 -6.28 -18.51
CA ARG A 132 8.30 -5.39 -19.59
C ARG A 132 9.13 -6.10 -20.66
N ALA A 133 9.76 -7.21 -20.33
CA ALA A 133 10.72 -7.88 -21.21
C ALA A 133 10.20 -9.22 -21.77
N GLU A 134 9.16 -9.82 -21.17
CA GLU A 134 8.55 -11.09 -21.60
C GLU A 134 7.17 -10.94 -22.24
#